data_AF-A0A935FCY5-F1
#
_entry.id   AF-A0A935FCY5-F1
#
_cell.length_a   1.000
_cell.length_b   1.000
_cell.length_c   1.000
_cell.angle_alpha   90.00
_cell.angle_beta   90.00
_cell.angle_gamma   90.00
#
_symmetry.space_group_name_H-M   'P 1'
#
loop_
_entity.id
_entity.type
_entity.pdbx_description
1 polymer ?
#
loop_
_entity_poly.entity_id
_entity_poly.type
_entity_poly.pdbx_seq_one_letter_code
_entity_poly.pdbx_strand_id
1 'polypeptide(L)'
;MRTLSIILLLFSFITGNGQSSNDLQHLNTSPIITKEQNIKWLKIIDSLSLHDKVIFLSERINNDTNIYVYQKGKDVIRLEPGRETFLSSKLKGCCKPVLMIEGKIIHLFFDGPTTYARMQLNLSIVKDLLQISNIEDITMLSGDKSASIFGPQGEDGAIIITLKDKKSKKRLRKIKSPL
;
A
#
# COMPACT_ATOMS: atom_id res chain seq x y z
N MET A 1 -33.91 44.62 -40.43
CA MET A 1 -32.99 43.45 -40.36
C MET A 1 -31.70 43.94 -39.69
N ARG A 2 -31.48 43.60 -38.42
CA ARG A 2 -30.25 43.92 -37.68
C ARG A 2 -29.58 42.59 -37.35
N THR A 3 -28.41 42.36 -37.94
CA THR A 3 -27.57 41.18 -37.68
C THR A 3 -26.88 41.35 -36.34
N LEU A 4 -27.19 40.45 -35.40
CA LEU A 4 -26.51 40.35 -34.10
C LEU A 4 -25.27 39.47 -34.30
N SER A 5 -24.07 40.05 -34.22
CA SER A 5 -22.83 39.28 -34.17
C SER A 5 -22.66 38.70 -32.77
N ILE A 6 -22.72 37.37 -32.65
CA ILE A 6 -22.38 36.64 -31.43
C ILE A 6 -20.87 36.42 -31.43
N ILE A 7 -20.17 37.06 -30.50
CA ILE A 7 -18.75 36.82 -30.24
C ILE A 7 -18.64 35.49 -29.48
N LEU A 8 -18.11 34.48 -30.16
CA LEU A 8 -17.78 33.17 -29.58
C LEU A 8 -16.44 33.29 -28.84
N LEU A 9 -16.48 33.50 -27.53
CA LEU A 9 -15.28 33.42 -26.68
C LEU A 9 -14.93 31.95 -26.43
N LEU A 10 -14.12 31.38 -27.33
CA LEU A 10 -13.40 30.13 -27.11
C LEU A 10 -12.35 30.36 -26.03
N PHE A 11 -12.64 29.96 -24.79
CA PHE A 11 -11.62 29.72 -23.79
C PHE A 11 -10.88 28.43 -24.15
N SER A 12 -9.81 28.57 -24.95
CA SER A 12 -8.79 27.53 -25.09
C SER A 12 -8.06 27.41 -23.75
N PHE A 13 -8.47 26.43 -22.94
CA PHE A 13 -7.64 25.97 -21.83
C PHE A 13 -6.40 25.29 -22.41
N ILE A 14 -5.26 25.89 -22.08
CA ILE A 14 -3.92 25.44 -22.37
C ILE A 14 -3.75 24.01 -21.85
N THR A 15 -3.27 23.14 -22.71
CA THR A 15 -2.88 21.75 -22.45
C THR A 15 -1.77 21.69 -21.40
N GLY A 16 -2.11 21.23 -20.20
CA GLY A 16 -1.17 20.85 -19.15
C GLY A 16 -1.54 19.47 -18.58
N ASN A 17 -0.77 18.46 -18.94
CA ASN A 17 -0.66 17.14 -18.28
C ASN A 17 -1.97 16.39 -17.93
N GLY A 18 -2.67 15.88 -18.94
CA GLY A 18 -3.75 14.89 -18.80
C GLY A 18 -3.32 13.48 -18.37
N GLN A 19 -2.05 13.30 -17.95
CA GLN A 19 -1.50 12.00 -17.54
C GLN A 19 -1.74 11.72 -16.04
N SER A 20 -1.80 12.77 -15.21
CA SER A 20 -1.84 12.63 -13.75
C SER A 20 -3.13 12.02 -13.21
N SER A 21 -4.30 12.29 -13.81
CA SER A 21 -5.59 11.79 -13.30
C SER A 21 -5.81 10.32 -13.67
N ASN A 22 -5.43 9.92 -14.88
CA ASN A 22 -5.56 8.55 -15.36
C ASN A 22 -4.55 7.61 -14.66
N ASP A 23 -3.32 8.08 -14.43
CA ASP A 23 -2.32 7.33 -13.67
C ASP A 23 -2.74 7.12 -12.22
N LEU A 24 -3.38 8.12 -11.59
CA LEU A 24 -3.93 8.00 -10.23
C LEU A 24 -5.05 6.97 -10.16
N GLN A 25 -6.00 7.03 -11.11
CA GLN A 25 -7.13 6.10 -11.17
C GLN A 25 -6.67 4.66 -11.45
N HIS A 26 -5.65 4.48 -12.29
CA HIS A 26 -5.07 3.17 -12.59
C HIS A 26 -4.26 2.60 -11.42
N LEU A 27 -3.44 3.41 -10.74
CA LEU A 27 -2.69 2.99 -9.56
C LEU A 27 -3.59 2.67 -8.37
N ASN A 28 -4.81 3.21 -8.33
CA ASN A 28 -5.75 2.93 -7.25
C ASN A 28 -6.53 1.62 -7.43
N THR A 29 -6.79 1.26 -8.69
CA THR A 29 -7.64 0.11 -9.04
C THR A 29 -6.85 -1.15 -9.35
N SER A 30 -5.56 -1.01 -9.68
CA SER A 30 -4.70 -2.14 -10.05
C SER A 30 -3.79 -2.57 -8.89
N PRO A 31 -3.56 -3.88 -8.71
CA PRO A 31 -2.50 -4.37 -7.84
C PRO A 31 -1.15 -3.76 -8.25
N ILE A 32 -0.44 -3.11 -7.34
CA ILE A 32 0.93 -2.65 -7.60
C ILE A 32 1.87 -3.83 -7.34
N ILE A 33 2.55 -4.24 -8.41
CA ILE A 33 3.31 -5.48 -8.49
C ILE A 33 4.78 -5.26 -8.87
N THR A 34 5.18 -4.03 -9.21
CA THR A 34 6.57 -3.66 -9.55
C THR A 34 7.13 -2.56 -8.65
N LYS A 35 8.47 -2.48 -8.57
CA LYS A 35 9.20 -1.46 -7.82
C LYS A 35 8.90 -0.05 -8.34
N GLU A 36 8.84 0.14 -9.65
CA GLU A 36 8.58 1.43 -10.29
C GLU A 36 7.16 1.93 -9.98
N GLN A 37 6.18 1.03 -10.03
CA GLN A 37 4.81 1.33 -9.65
C GLN A 37 4.71 1.75 -8.17
N ASN A 38 5.42 1.05 -7.27
CA ASN A 38 5.50 1.43 -5.85
C ASN A 38 6.10 2.81 -5.64
N ILE A 39 7.22 3.11 -6.31
CA ILE A 39 7.88 4.41 -6.18
C ILE A 39 6.95 5.54 -6.63
N LYS A 40 6.24 5.36 -7.75
CA LYS A 40 5.25 6.34 -8.22
C LYS A 40 4.10 6.50 -7.22
N TRP A 41 3.57 5.40 -6.73
CA TRP A 41 2.46 5.40 -5.77
C TRP A 41 2.82 6.08 -4.44
N LEU A 42 3.99 5.78 -3.88
CA LEU A 42 4.48 6.42 -2.64
C LEU A 42 4.63 7.94 -2.81
N LYS A 43 5.19 8.40 -3.94
CA LYS A 43 5.33 9.84 -4.23
C LYS A 43 3.98 10.54 -4.32
N ILE A 44 3.00 9.91 -4.97
CA ILE A 44 1.65 10.45 -5.08
C ILE A 44 1.05 10.60 -3.67
N ILE A 45 1.05 9.52 -2.88
CA ILE A 45 0.40 9.52 -1.57
C ILE A 45 1.07 10.47 -0.60
N ASP A 46 2.39 10.62 -0.65
CA ASP A 46 3.09 11.53 0.25
C ASP A 46 2.60 12.98 0.13
N SER A 47 2.15 13.37 -1.06
CA SER A 47 1.59 14.70 -1.34
C SER A 47 0.14 14.91 -0.92
N LEU A 48 -0.57 13.85 -0.51
CA LEU A 48 -2.00 13.90 -0.20
C LEU A 48 -2.31 14.36 1.23
N SER A 49 -3.56 14.75 1.46
CA SER A 49 -4.10 14.99 2.80
C SER A 49 -4.11 13.70 3.63
N LEU A 50 -4.03 13.80 4.96
CA LEU A 50 -4.06 12.63 5.84
C LEU A 50 -5.28 11.73 5.58
N HIS A 51 -6.46 12.33 5.35
CA HIS A 51 -7.69 11.63 5.03
C HIS A 51 -7.53 10.75 3.78
N ASP A 52 -6.97 11.33 2.71
CA ASP A 52 -6.81 10.61 1.45
C ASP A 52 -5.69 9.57 1.56
N LYS A 53 -4.60 9.85 2.29
CA LYS A 53 -3.57 8.85 2.59
C LYS A 53 -4.19 7.58 3.22
N VAL A 54 -5.13 7.75 4.16
CA VAL A 54 -5.82 6.63 4.82
C VAL A 54 -6.67 5.82 3.83
N ILE A 55 -7.40 6.49 2.94
CA ILE A 55 -8.22 5.84 1.91
C ILE A 55 -7.34 4.98 1.00
N PHE A 56 -6.33 5.60 0.38
CA PHE A 56 -5.45 4.93 -0.58
C PHE A 56 -4.67 3.78 0.07
N LEU A 57 -4.24 3.92 1.33
CA LEU A 57 -3.58 2.84 2.07
C LEU A 57 -4.51 1.67 2.35
N SER A 58 -5.76 1.95 2.73
CA SER A 58 -6.74 0.91 2.99
C SER A 58 -7.05 0.09 1.73
N GLU A 59 -7.19 0.78 0.59
CA GLU A 59 -7.39 0.15 -0.72
C GLU A 59 -6.18 -0.70 -1.13
N ARG A 60 -4.95 -0.15 -0.98
CA ARG A 60 -3.71 -0.87 -1.26
C ARG A 60 -3.61 -2.17 -0.45
N ILE A 61 -3.83 -2.09 0.85
CA ILE A 61 -3.72 -3.22 1.77
C ILE A 61 -4.76 -4.30 1.46
N ASN A 62 -5.96 -3.92 0.99
CA ASN A 62 -6.96 -4.87 0.50
C ASN A 62 -6.47 -5.60 -0.76
N ASN A 63 -5.98 -4.86 -1.74
CA ASN A 63 -5.52 -5.41 -3.02
C ASN A 63 -4.30 -6.35 -2.82
N ASP A 64 -3.44 -6.02 -1.86
CA ASP A 64 -2.24 -6.81 -1.54
C ASP A 64 -2.51 -8.17 -0.92
N THR A 65 -3.75 -8.45 -0.50
CA THR A 65 -4.14 -9.80 -0.05
C THR A 65 -4.17 -10.81 -1.19
N ASN A 66 -4.30 -10.35 -2.44
CA ASN A 66 -4.26 -11.20 -3.61
C ASN A 66 -2.86 -11.29 -4.24
N ILE A 67 -1.89 -10.52 -3.73
CA ILE A 67 -0.52 -10.49 -4.21
C ILE A 67 0.35 -11.32 -3.27
N TYR A 68 0.96 -12.38 -3.81
CA TYR A 68 2.03 -13.09 -3.11
C TYR A 68 3.39 -12.59 -3.62
N VAL A 69 4.33 -12.43 -2.68
CA VAL A 69 5.74 -12.13 -3.01
C VAL A 69 6.54 -13.38 -2.72
N TYR A 70 7.20 -13.90 -3.75
CA TYR A 70 8.07 -15.04 -3.59
C TYR A 70 9.33 -14.62 -2.82
N GLN A 71 9.51 -15.15 -1.62
CA GLN A 71 10.77 -15.03 -0.89
C GLN A 71 11.58 -16.32 -1.09
N LYS A 72 12.79 -16.21 -1.63
CA LYS A 72 13.77 -17.31 -1.60
C LYS A 72 14.19 -17.52 -0.15
N GLY A 73 13.54 -18.45 0.55
CA GLY A 73 13.95 -18.86 1.89
C GLY A 73 15.26 -19.66 1.86
N LYS A 74 15.93 -19.77 3.02
CA LYS A 74 16.97 -20.79 3.25
C LYS A 74 16.34 -22.16 2.99
N ASP A 75 17.03 -23.09 2.32
CA ASP A 75 16.53 -24.44 1.98
C ASP A 75 15.49 -25.00 2.97
N VAL A 76 14.20 -24.83 2.67
CA VAL A 76 13.12 -25.42 3.46
C VAL A 76 12.54 -26.57 2.65
N ILE A 77 12.92 -27.80 3.02
CA ILE A 77 12.44 -29.05 2.40
C ILE A 77 10.94 -29.29 2.69
N ARG A 78 10.32 -28.51 3.60
CA ARG A 78 8.89 -28.62 3.92
C ARG A 78 8.03 -27.81 2.95
N LEU A 79 7.34 -28.52 2.06
CA LEU A 79 6.21 -28.01 1.31
C LEU A 79 4.93 -28.26 2.12
N GLU A 80 4.25 -27.20 2.56
CA GLU A 80 2.90 -27.34 3.14
C GLU A 80 1.95 -27.97 2.10
N PRO A 81 1.07 -28.92 2.49
CA PRO A 81 0.07 -29.47 1.58
C PRO A 81 -0.79 -28.37 0.94
N GLY A 82 -0.97 -28.43 -0.38
CA GLY A 82 -1.78 -27.45 -1.12
C GLY A 82 -1.14 -26.08 -1.32
N ARG A 83 0.12 -25.87 -0.91
CA ARG A 83 0.85 -24.60 -1.09
C ARG A 83 0.89 -24.16 -2.54
N GLU A 84 1.25 -25.06 -3.46
CA GLU A 84 1.38 -24.71 -4.89
C GLU A 84 0.05 -24.29 -5.49
N THR A 85 -1.02 -25.07 -5.26
CA THR A 85 -2.39 -24.75 -5.70
C THR A 85 -2.87 -23.43 -5.10
N PHE A 86 -2.55 -23.18 -3.83
CA PHE A 86 -2.90 -21.92 -3.17
C PHE A 86 -2.16 -20.74 -3.81
N LEU A 87 -0.84 -20.83 -4.01
CA LEU A 87 -0.04 -19.75 -4.60
C LEU A 87 -0.37 -19.52 -6.08
N SER A 88 -0.73 -20.57 -6.83
CA SER A 88 -1.15 -20.42 -8.24
C SER A 88 -2.47 -19.65 -8.39
N SER A 89 -3.28 -19.56 -7.32
CA SER A 89 -4.49 -18.72 -7.29
C SER A 89 -4.20 -17.24 -7.05
N LYS A 90 -2.94 -16.87 -6.77
CA LYS A 90 -2.53 -15.52 -6.39
C LYS A 90 -1.72 -14.85 -7.48
N LEU A 91 -1.78 -13.53 -7.52
CA LEU A 91 -0.94 -12.73 -8.40
C LEU A 91 0.48 -12.70 -7.85
N LYS A 92 1.46 -13.05 -8.68
CA LYS A 92 2.87 -12.89 -8.33
C LYS A 92 3.24 -11.42 -8.43
N GLY A 93 3.67 -10.83 -7.33
CA GLY A 93 4.27 -9.50 -7.31
C GLY A 93 5.72 -9.55 -6.84
N CYS A 94 6.44 -8.47 -7.08
CA CYS A 94 7.60 -8.13 -6.28
C CYS A 94 7.21 -6.94 -5.40
N CYS A 95 8.07 -6.61 -4.44
CA CYS A 95 8.15 -5.24 -3.98
C CYS A 95 6.92 -4.79 -3.15
N LYS A 96 6.84 -5.18 -1.87
CA LYS A 96 5.86 -4.58 -0.94
C LYS A 96 6.61 -3.62 -0.01
N PRO A 97 6.14 -2.37 0.16
CA PRO A 97 6.78 -1.45 1.09
C PRO A 97 6.68 -1.98 2.53
N VAL A 98 7.65 -1.61 3.36
CA VAL A 98 7.62 -1.90 4.79
C VAL A 98 6.44 -1.15 5.41
N LEU A 99 5.56 -1.84 6.13
CA LEU A 99 4.53 -1.21 6.93
C LEU A 99 4.98 -1.16 8.39
N MET A 100 5.15 0.04 8.95
CA MET A 100 5.47 0.24 10.35
C MET A 100 4.35 1.04 11.02
N ILE A 101 3.84 0.56 12.15
CA ILE A 101 2.83 1.25 12.96
C ILE A 101 3.39 1.38 14.37
N GLU A 102 3.53 2.62 14.88
CA GLU A 102 4.06 2.90 16.23
C GLU A 102 5.40 2.18 16.51
N GLY A 103 6.34 2.25 15.56
CA GLY A 103 7.65 1.61 15.67
C GLY A 103 7.65 0.08 15.52
N LYS A 104 6.47 -0.55 15.32
CA LYS A 104 6.36 -1.99 15.10
C LYS A 104 6.22 -2.28 13.61
N ILE A 105 7.15 -3.06 13.05
CA ILE A 105 7.02 -3.59 11.69
C ILE A 105 5.89 -4.61 11.63
N ILE A 106 5.00 -4.43 10.66
CA ILE A 106 3.81 -5.25 10.45
C ILE A 106 4.03 -6.11 9.22
N HIS A 107 4.06 -7.43 9.44
CA HIS A 107 4.21 -8.40 8.36
C HIS A 107 2.83 -8.79 7.82
N LEU A 108 2.50 -8.27 6.64
CA LEU A 108 1.33 -8.67 5.84
C LEU A 108 1.77 -9.54 4.65
N PHE A 109 2.58 -10.56 4.97
CA PHE A 109 3.13 -11.52 4.02
C PHE A 109 2.62 -12.92 4.34
N PHE A 110 2.57 -13.74 3.31
CA PHE A 110 2.19 -15.14 3.40
C PHE A 110 2.92 -15.91 2.32
N ASP A 111 3.15 -17.18 2.59
CA ASP A 111 3.87 -18.10 1.71
C ASP A 111 3.16 -19.45 1.57
N GLY A 112 2.03 -19.63 2.25
CA GLY A 112 1.16 -20.79 2.22
C GLY A 112 -0.19 -20.53 2.92
N PRO A 113 -1.11 -21.51 2.94
CA PRO A 113 -2.43 -21.36 3.54
C PRO A 113 -2.41 -20.99 5.03
N THR A 114 -1.50 -21.59 5.81
CA THR A 114 -1.43 -21.35 7.27
C THR A 114 -0.93 -19.94 7.59
N THR A 115 0.12 -19.49 6.90
CA THR A 115 0.63 -18.11 7.05
C THR A 115 -0.37 -17.08 6.50
N TYR A 116 -1.14 -17.43 5.47
CA TYR A 116 -2.25 -16.60 4.98
C TYR A 116 -3.34 -16.39 6.03
N ALA A 117 -3.81 -17.44 6.71
CA ALA A 117 -4.82 -17.30 7.76
C ALA A 117 -4.35 -16.37 8.90
N ARG A 118 -3.07 -16.44 9.27
CA ARG A 118 -2.48 -15.54 10.26
C ARG A 118 -2.36 -14.11 9.75
N MET A 119 -1.93 -13.94 8.50
CA MET A 119 -1.88 -12.64 7.83
C MET A 119 -3.27 -11.99 7.82
N GLN A 120 -4.35 -12.75 7.55
CA GLN A 120 -5.74 -12.25 7.60
C GLN A 120 -6.14 -11.74 9.00
N LEU A 121 -5.69 -12.38 10.07
CA LEU A 121 -5.92 -11.89 11.44
C LEU A 121 -5.17 -10.58 11.71
N ASN A 122 -3.91 -10.49 11.27
CA ASN A 122 -3.15 -9.24 11.41
C ASN A 122 -3.75 -8.13 10.55
N LEU A 123 -4.22 -8.46 9.35
CA LEU A 123 -4.89 -7.56 8.43
C LEU A 123 -6.16 -6.94 9.02
N SER A 124 -7.01 -7.72 9.70
CA SER A 124 -8.23 -7.19 10.32
C SER A 124 -7.91 -6.15 11.39
N ILE A 125 -6.88 -6.40 12.20
CA ILE A 125 -6.40 -5.41 13.19
C ILE A 125 -5.86 -4.16 12.50
N VAL A 126 -5.08 -4.31 11.43
CA VAL A 126 -4.56 -3.16 10.65
C VAL A 126 -5.70 -2.34 10.06
N LYS A 127 -6.73 -2.97 9.49
CA LYS A 127 -7.91 -2.27 8.94
C LYS A 127 -8.65 -1.47 10.00
N ASP A 128 -8.82 -2.04 11.18
CA ASP A 128 -9.44 -1.35 12.32
C ASP A 128 -8.61 -0.15 12.78
N LEU A 129 -7.29 -0.22 12.65
CA LEU A 129 -6.36 0.87 12.96
C LEU A 129 -6.33 1.95 11.87
N LEU A 130 -6.55 1.57 10.60
CA LEU A 130 -6.62 2.46 9.44
C LEU A 130 -7.95 3.22 9.35
N GLN A 131 -8.29 3.90 10.43
CA GLN A 131 -9.39 4.85 10.51
C GLN A 131 -8.81 6.22 10.82
N ILE A 132 -9.30 7.25 10.13
CA ILE A 132 -8.77 8.62 10.28
C ILE A 132 -8.80 9.13 11.74
N SER A 133 -9.76 8.66 12.52
CA SER A 133 -9.91 8.97 13.95
C SER A 133 -8.79 8.37 14.82
N ASN A 134 -8.14 7.29 14.37
CA ASN A 134 -7.09 6.60 15.11
C ASN A 134 -5.68 7.08 14.74
N ILE A 135 -5.52 7.73 13.58
CA ILE A 135 -4.22 8.06 12.99
C ILE A 135 -3.84 9.51 13.25
N GLU A 136 -2.64 9.71 13.75
CA GLU A 136 -2.03 11.01 13.98
C GLU A 136 -1.30 11.49 12.74
N ASP A 137 -0.45 10.64 12.18
CA ASP A 137 0.35 10.94 11.00
C ASP A 137 0.63 9.69 10.16
N ILE A 138 0.89 9.92 8.87
CA ILE A 138 1.37 8.93 7.92
C ILE A 138 2.52 9.54 7.14
N THR A 139 3.72 8.99 7.37
CA THR A 139 4.96 9.37 6.69
C THR A 139 5.35 8.29 5.68
N MET A 140 5.68 8.70 4.46
CA MET A 140 6.17 7.81 3.41
C MET A 140 7.67 8.00 3.23
N LEU A 141 8.41 6.90 3.14
CA LEU A 141 9.83 6.90 2.77
C LEU A 141 10.00 6.13 1.47
N SER A 142 10.75 6.70 0.52
CA SER A 142 11.03 6.06 -0.76
C SER A 142 12.53 5.90 -0.99
N GLY A 143 12.90 4.85 -1.74
CA GLY A 143 14.27 4.57 -2.18
C GLY A 143 15.28 4.52 -1.02
N ASP A 144 16.41 5.19 -1.22
CA ASP A 144 17.58 5.11 -0.34
C ASP A 144 17.31 5.52 1.11
N LYS A 145 16.39 6.48 1.33
CA LYS A 145 16.01 6.90 2.69
C LYS A 145 15.37 5.76 3.48
N SER A 146 14.50 5.00 2.82
CA SER A 146 13.85 3.84 3.43
C SER A 146 14.83 2.68 3.62
N ALA A 147 15.65 2.40 2.59
CA ALA A 147 16.66 1.35 2.67
C ALA A 147 17.70 1.59 3.77
N SER A 148 18.05 2.85 4.05
CA SER A 148 18.98 3.20 5.14
C SER A 148 18.44 2.86 6.53
N ILE A 149 17.13 2.83 6.71
CA ILE A 149 16.46 2.56 7.99
C ILE A 149 16.08 1.07 8.12
N PHE A 150 15.56 0.48 7.04
CA PHE A 150 14.99 -0.87 7.04
C PHE A 150 15.84 -1.91 6.30
N GLY A 151 17.04 -1.53 5.84
CA GLY A 151 17.92 -2.39 5.06
C GLY A 151 17.30 -2.77 3.69
N PRO A 152 17.63 -3.95 3.15
CA PRO A 152 17.10 -4.40 1.85
C PRO A 152 15.57 -4.45 1.76
N GLN A 153 14.88 -4.66 2.87
CA GLN A 153 13.41 -4.66 2.89
C GLN A 153 12.83 -3.26 2.63
N GLY A 154 13.59 -2.22 2.93
CA GLY A 154 13.20 -0.82 2.70
C GLY A 154 13.40 -0.33 1.28
N GLU A 155 14.02 -1.10 0.38
CA GLU A 155 14.28 -0.68 -1.00
C GLU A 155 13.01 -0.38 -1.80
N ASP A 156 11.90 -1.02 -1.42
CA ASP A 156 10.58 -0.83 -2.03
C ASP A 156 9.77 0.28 -1.34
N GLY A 157 10.40 0.99 -0.41
CA GLY A 157 9.84 2.05 0.40
C GLY A 157 9.28 1.59 1.74
N ALA A 158 8.84 2.54 2.54
CA ALA A 158 8.23 2.32 3.84
C ALA A 158 7.06 3.27 4.08
N ILE A 159 6.04 2.76 4.76
CA ILE A 159 4.88 3.48 5.24
C ILE A 159 4.95 3.45 6.76
N ILE A 160 5.05 4.64 7.37
CA ILE A 160 5.17 4.81 8.81
C ILE A 160 3.90 5.48 9.32
N ILE A 161 3.20 4.80 10.23
CA ILE A 161 1.93 5.26 10.80
C ILE A 161 2.10 5.53 12.29
N THR A 162 1.70 6.73 12.70
CA THR A 162 1.62 7.14 14.10
C THR A 162 0.14 7.17 14.52
N LEU A 163 -0.17 6.61 15.68
CA LEU A 163 -1.53 6.49 16.22
C LEU A 163 -1.77 7.54 17.30
N LYS A 164 -2.94 8.19 17.23
CA LYS A 164 -3.35 9.25 18.18
C LYS A 164 -3.48 8.74 19.61
N ASP A 165 -4.14 7.60 19.78
CA ASP A 165 -4.73 7.25 21.07
C ASP A 165 -4.24 5.92 21.64
N LYS A 166 -4.26 5.84 22.97
CA LYS A 166 -3.81 4.66 23.73
C LYS A 166 -4.64 3.40 23.43
N LYS A 167 -5.92 3.53 23.04
CA LYS A 167 -6.80 2.40 22.72
C LYS A 167 -6.36 1.76 21.40
N SER A 168 -6.02 2.55 20.39
CA SER A 168 -5.42 2.09 19.13
C SER A 168 -4.07 1.42 19.36
N LYS A 169 -3.18 2.04 20.16
CA LYS A 169 -1.89 1.44 20.55
C LYS A 169 -2.05 0.11 21.29
N LYS A 170 -3.10 -0.04 22.13
CA LYS A 170 -3.43 -1.32 22.78
C LYS A 170 -3.90 -2.38 21.79
N ARG A 171 -4.67 -2.01 20.76
CA ARG A 171 -5.13 -2.94 19.72
C ARG A 171 -3.96 -3.46 18.89
N LEU A 172 -3.00 -2.60 18.55
CA LEU A 172 -1.77 -2.98 17.83
C LEU A 172 -0.99 -4.12 18.51
N ARG A 173 -1.02 -4.20 19.84
CA ARG A 173 -0.34 -5.27 20.60
C ARG A 173 -0.91 -6.66 20.33
N LYS A 174 -2.13 -6.76 19.78
CA LYS A 174 -2.76 -8.03 19.41
C LYS A 174 -2.22 -8.62 18.10
N ILE A 175 -1.48 -7.83 17.31
CA ILE A 175 -0.82 -8.32 16.08
C ILE A 175 0.28 -9.31 16.47
N LYS A 176 0.20 -10.51 15.90
CA LYS A 176 1.17 -11.59 16.14
C LYS A 176 2.35 -11.45 15.18
N SER A 177 3.56 -11.69 15.67
CA SER A 177 4.75 -11.77 14.81
C SER A 177 4.64 -12.93 13.82
N PRO A 178 5.29 -12.83 12.63
CA PRO A 178 5.48 -13.98 11.76
C PRO A 178 6.23 -15.09 12.53
N LEU A 179 5.93 -16.35 12.21
CA LEU A 179 6.68 -17.51 12.71
C LEU A 179 8.02 -17.62 12.01
#